data_AF-A0A498DLB5-F1
#
_entry.id   AF-A0A498DLB5-F1
#
_cell.length_a   1.000
_cell.length_b   1.000
_cell.length_c   1.000
_cell.angle_alpha   90.00
_cell.angle_beta   90.00
_cell.angle_gamma   90.00
#
_symmetry.space_group_name_H-M   'P 1'
#
loop_
_entity.id
_entity.type
_entity.pdbx_description
1 polymer ?
#
loop_
_entity_poly.entity_id
_entity_poly.type
_entity_poly.pdbx_seq_one_letter_code
_entity_poly.pdbx_strand_id
1 'polypeptide(L)' 'MIKDRRINKPSHIKALMQEQINILRRDDDLEPIAKAKAIAYLSSISLSAYKEGETARRLDEIEQRLEGYKNE' A
#
# COMPACT_ATOMS: atom_id res chain seq x y z
N MET A 1 11.43 -14.82 -15.65
CA MET A 1 11.22 -15.60 -14.41
C MET A 1 10.27 -14.83 -13.52
N ILE A 2 9.04 -15.30 -13.35
CA ILE A 2 8.14 -14.79 -12.32
C ILE A 2 8.74 -15.27 -11.00
N LYS A 3 9.43 -14.37 -10.27
CA LYS A 3 9.86 -14.68 -8.90
C LYS A 3 8.59 -14.94 -8.11
N ASP A 4 8.51 -16.09 -7.44
CA ASP A 4 7.42 -16.42 -6.53
C ASP A 4 7.39 -15.36 -5.42
N ARG A 5 6.59 -14.30 -5.61
CA ARG A 5 6.50 -13.19 -4.66
C ARG A 5 5.47 -13.55 -3.62
N ARG A 6 5.91 -14.17 -2.53
CA ARG A 6 5.06 -14.40 -1.37
C ARG A 6 4.60 -13.06 -0.77
N ILE A 7 3.30 -12.83 -0.75
CA ILE A 7 2.69 -11.63 -0.16
C ILE A 7 2.46 -11.88 1.32
N ASN A 8 3.49 -11.61 2.13
CA ASN A 8 3.45 -11.89 3.57
C ASN A 8 3.58 -10.61 4.42
N LYS A 9 3.83 -9.45 3.79
CA LYS A 9 4.01 -8.16 4.46
C LYS A 9 3.32 -7.06 3.66
N PRO A 10 2.78 -6.01 4.31
CA PRO A 10 2.21 -4.86 3.61
C PRO A 10 3.17 -4.19 2.62
N SER A 11 4.49 -4.20 2.92
CA SER A 11 5.52 -3.68 2.01
C SER A 11 5.60 -4.43 0.68
N HIS A 12 5.20 -5.71 0.62
CA HIS A 12 5.18 -6.48 -0.62
C HIS A 12 4.04 -6.02 -1.53
N ILE A 13 2.86 -5.70 -0.96
CA ILE A 13 1.75 -5.09 -1.71
C ILE A 13 2.15 -3.72 -2.24
N LYS A 14 2.81 -2.89 -1.41
CA LYS A 14 3.33 -1.58 -1.85
C LYS A 14 4.29 -1.72 -3.04
N ALA A 15 5.21 -2.69 -2.98
CA ALA A 15 6.15 -2.95 -4.08
C ALA A 15 5.44 -3.40 -5.37
N LEU A 16 4.40 -4.24 -5.26
CA LEU A 16 3.57 -4.66 -6.40
C LEU A 16 2.82 -3.49 -7.02
N MET A 17 2.15 -2.66 -6.22
CA MET A 17 1.43 -1.48 -6.72
C MET A 17 2.36 -0.50 -7.42
N GLN A 18 3.56 -0.27 -6.86
CA GLN A 18 4.56 0.59 -7.47
C GLN A 18 5.06 0.04 -8.81
N GLU A 19 5.23 -1.28 -8.92
CA GLU A 19 5.59 -1.93 -10.18
C GLU A 19 4.51 -1.73 -11.24
N GLN A 20 3.22 -1.91 -10.89
CA GLN A 20 2.12 -1.69 -11.83
C GLN A 20 2.03 -0.25 -12.31
N ILE A 21 2.19 0.72 -11.40
CA ILE A 21 2.25 2.15 -11.76
C ILE A 21 3.41 2.43 -12.72
N ASN A 22 4.56 1.81 -12.50
CA ASN A 22 5.73 1.99 -13.37
C ASN A 22 5.54 1.35 -14.74
N ILE A 23 4.85 0.19 -14.83
CA ILE A 23 4.47 -0.42 -16.10
C ILE A 23 3.57 0.53 -16.88
N LEU A 24 2.50 1.03 -16.26
CA LEU A 24 1.57 1.96 -16.90
C LEU A 24 2.24 3.27 -17.34
N ARG A 25 3.22 3.76 -16.56
CA ARG A 25 4.00 4.96 -16.92
C ARG A 25 4.88 4.79 -18.16
N ARG A 26 5.34 3.57 -18.43
CA ARG A 26 6.27 3.25 -19.53
C ARG A 26 5.56 2.71 -20.78
N ASP A 27 4.27 2.47 -20.68
CA ASP A 27 3.47 1.95 -21.77
C ASP A 27 3.04 3.11 -22.68
N ASP A 28 3.79 3.37 -23.74
CA ASP A 28 3.54 4.49 -24.66
C ASP A 28 2.31 4.28 -25.56
N ASP A 29 1.78 3.05 -25.64
CA ASP A 29 0.64 2.69 -26.48
C ASP A 29 -0.71 3.01 -25.82
N LEU A 30 -0.74 3.23 -24.50
CA LEU A 30 -1.94 3.63 -23.77
C LEU A 30 -2.33 5.10 -24.00
N GLU A 31 -3.63 5.32 -24.22
CA GLU A 31 -4.23 6.66 -24.29
C GLU A 31 -3.89 7.48 -23.03
N PRO A 32 -3.36 8.73 -23.17
CA PRO A 32 -2.82 9.49 -22.06
C PRO A 32 -3.78 9.72 -20.88
N ILE A 33 -5.05 10.00 -21.14
CA ILE A 33 -6.05 10.28 -20.09
C ILE A 33 -6.41 8.99 -19.34
N ALA A 34 -6.62 7.88 -20.04
CA ALA A 34 -6.90 6.58 -19.47
C ALA A 34 -5.72 6.12 -18.59
N LYS A 35 -4.49 6.30 -19.07
CA LYS A 35 -3.26 6.03 -18.31
C LYS A 35 -3.19 6.86 -17.03
N ALA A 36 -3.44 8.16 -17.12
CA ALA A 36 -3.45 9.04 -15.96
C ALA A 36 -4.51 8.63 -14.93
N LYS A 37 -5.72 8.28 -15.38
CA LYS A 37 -6.81 7.79 -14.52
C LYS A 37 -6.45 6.49 -13.81
N ALA A 38 -5.87 5.52 -14.52
CA ALA A 38 -5.46 4.25 -13.95
C ALA A 38 -4.36 4.44 -12.88
N ILE A 39 -3.35 5.27 -13.16
CA ILE A 39 -2.30 5.60 -12.21
C ILE A 39 -2.88 6.31 -10.97
N ALA A 40 -3.78 7.28 -11.16
CA ALA A 40 -4.42 8.00 -10.05
C ALA A 40 -5.23 7.06 -9.16
N TYR A 41 -5.98 6.14 -9.76
CA TYR A 41 -6.74 5.13 -9.04
C TYR A 41 -5.86 4.17 -8.21
N LEU A 42 -4.78 3.64 -8.81
CA LEU A 42 -3.84 2.78 -8.06
C LEU A 42 -3.13 3.54 -6.93
N SER A 43 -2.83 4.82 -7.16
CA SER A 43 -2.19 5.68 -6.16
C SER A 43 -3.14 5.99 -5.00
N SER A 44 -4.43 6.22 -5.25
CA SER A 44 -5.41 6.47 -4.20
C SER A 44 -5.65 5.24 -3.32
N ILE A 45 -5.77 4.05 -3.92
CA ILE A 45 -5.85 2.79 -3.18
C ILE A 45 -4.62 2.60 -2.30
N SER A 46 -3.43 2.82 -2.86
CA SER A 46 -2.16 2.68 -2.12
C SER A 46 -2.08 3.64 -0.92
N LEU A 47 -2.59 4.87 -1.07
CA LEU A 47 -2.65 5.85 0.00
C LEU A 47 -3.62 5.44 1.11
N SER A 48 -4.82 4.95 0.77
CA SER A 48 -5.80 4.47 1.76
C SER A 48 -5.24 3.31 2.57
N ALA A 49 -4.65 2.31 1.90
CA ALA A 49 -4.04 1.16 2.57
C ALA A 49 -2.90 1.59 3.53
N TYR A 50 -2.10 2.60 3.16
CA TYR A 50 -1.08 3.14 4.04
C TYR A 50 -1.67 3.80 5.30
N LYS A 51 -2.71 4.61 5.14
CA LYS A 51 -3.41 5.27 6.25
C LYS A 51 -4.05 4.27 7.20
N GLU A 52 -4.68 3.21 6.67
CA GLU A 52 -5.28 2.14 7.47
C GLU A 52 -4.22 1.40 8.27
N GLY A 53 -3.10 1.02 7.65
CA GLY A 53 -1.99 0.37 8.35
C GLY A 53 -1.34 1.25 9.42
N GLU A 54 -1.17 2.55 9.16
CA GLU A 54 -0.65 3.49 10.15
C GLU A 54 -1.63 3.70 11.32
N THR A 55 -2.93 3.73 11.03
CA THR A 55 -3.99 3.80 12.05
C THR A 55 -3.98 2.55 12.93
N ALA A 56 -3.92 1.36 12.33
CA ALA A 56 -3.84 0.10 13.06
C ALA A 56 -2.62 0.07 13.99
N ARG A 57 -1.44 0.44 13.48
CA ARG A 57 -0.22 0.51 14.29
C ARG A 57 -0.36 1.47 15.49
N ARG A 58 -0.99 2.62 15.29
CA ARG A 58 -1.23 3.59 16.37
C ARG A 58 -2.24 3.07 17.39
N LEU A 59 -3.24 2.32 16.96
CA LEU A 59 -4.20 1.66 17.85
C LEU A 59 -3.48 0.61 18.71
N ASP A 60 -2.67 -0.26 18.10
CA ASP A 60 -1.87 -1.26 18.83
C ASP A 60 -0.97 -0.61 19.90
N GLU A 61 -0.31 0.51 19.57
CA GLU A 61 0.51 1.27 20.52
C GLU A 61 -0.30 1.85 21.69
N ILE A 62 -1.54 2.29 21.43
CA ILE A 62 -2.44 2.80 22.46
C ILE A 62 -2.91 1.65 23.35
N GLU A 63 -3.29 0.51 22.77
CA GLU A 63 -3.73 -0.67 23.52
C GLU A 63 -2.63 -1.18 24.44
N GLN A 64 -1.39 -1.31 23.95
CA GLN A 64 -0.24 -1.71 24.77
C GLN A 64 0.02 -0.76 25.95
N ARG A 65 -0.14 0.56 25.75
CA ARG A 65 0.00 1.53 26.84
C ARG A 65 -1.10 1.36 27.88
N LEU A 66 -2.35 1.17 27.43
CA LEU A 66 -3.50 0.96 28.32
C LEU A 66 -3.38 -0.35 29.13
N GLU A 67 -2.87 -1.42 28.53
CA GLU A 67 -2.56 -2.66 29.25
C GLU A 67 -1.46 -2.46 30.29
N GLY A 68 -0.43 -1.66 29.98
CA GLY A 68 0.60 -1.25 30.94
C GLY A 68 0.01 -0.58 32.18
N TYR A 69 -0.94 0.34 32.01
CA TYR A 69 -1.62 1.03 33.11
C TYR A 69 -2.57 0.14 33.94
N LYS A 70 -3.03 -1.00 33.41
CA LYS A 70 -3.91 -1.92 34.15
C LYS A 70 -3.14 -2.87 35.07
N ASN A 71 -1.83 -2.99 34.87
CA ASN A 71 -0.96 -3.90 35.60
C ASN A 71 -0.10 -3.19 36.66
N GLU A 72 -0.28 -1.88 36.84
CA GLU A 72 0.22 -1.06 37.96
C GLU A 72 -0.89 -0.83 39.00
#